data_AF-A0A7L3G837-F1
#
_entry.id   AF-A0A7L3G837-F1
#
_cell.length_a   1.000
_cell.length_b   1.000
_cell.length_c   1.000
_cell.angle_alpha   90.00
_cell.angle_beta   90.00
_cell.angle_gamma   90.00
#
_symmetry.space_group_name_H-M   'P 1'
#
loop_
_entity.id
_entity.type
_entity.pdbx_description
1 polymer ?
#
loop_
_entity_poly.entity_id
_entity_poly.type
_entity_poly.pdbx_seq_one_letter_code
_entity_poly.pdbx_strand_id
1 'polypeptide(L)'
;QKSAIDLAYSTAQELVLDGKHKEAIPAALRALRLSTEAYGSNSVQLVPVYLLLAEASTGVGHLPEASKYLCQAEWIVLSTPDCSVAVQYKLHRSLGLFCAAKGNFEQALYHLANDIYLASSAFGLKSIETSGGYFHMANVFFRQNKMDVANSLYAEV
;
A
#
# COMPACT_ATOMS: atom_id res chain seq x y z
N GLN A 1 -10.40 -5.80 -22.69
CA GLN A 1 -9.16 -5.85 -21.87
C GLN A 1 -9.32 -5.13 -20.54
N LYS A 2 -9.71 -3.84 -20.50
CA LYS A 2 -9.91 -3.09 -19.24
C LYS A 2 -10.79 -3.80 -18.20
N SER A 3 -11.96 -4.31 -18.61
CA SER A 3 -12.85 -5.09 -17.73
C SER A 3 -12.22 -6.36 -17.12
N ALA A 4 -11.25 -6.99 -17.80
CA ALA A 4 -10.59 -8.19 -17.26
C ALA A 4 -9.48 -7.84 -16.26
N ILE A 5 -8.81 -6.69 -16.45
CA ILE A 5 -7.85 -6.14 -15.49
C ILE A 5 -8.60 -5.77 -14.20
N ASP A 6 -9.69 -5.00 -14.34
CA ASP A 6 -10.49 -4.51 -13.22
C ASP A 6 -11.05 -5.67 -12.39
N LEU A 7 -11.59 -6.71 -13.04
CA LEU A 7 -12.10 -7.90 -12.36
C LEU A 7 -11.01 -8.67 -11.59
N ALA A 8 -9.84 -8.89 -12.22
CA ALA A 8 -8.75 -9.60 -11.56
C ALA A 8 -8.19 -8.80 -10.37
N TYR A 9 -8.09 -7.48 -10.53
CA TYR A 9 -7.66 -6.57 -9.47
C TYR A 9 -8.66 -6.54 -8.30
N SER A 10 -9.96 -6.34 -8.58
CA SER A 10 -10.99 -6.29 -7.53
C SER A 10 -11.10 -7.61 -6.78
N THR A 11 -11.04 -8.74 -7.48
CA THR A 11 -11.03 -10.07 -6.85
C THR A 11 -9.85 -10.21 -5.88
N ALA A 12 -8.65 -9.80 -6.29
CA ALA A 12 -7.48 -9.85 -5.43
C ALA A 12 -7.61 -8.90 -4.24
N GLN A 13 -8.16 -7.70 -4.45
CA GLN A 13 -8.37 -6.70 -3.40
C GLN A 13 -9.36 -7.20 -2.34
N GLU A 14 -10.49 -7.77 -2.76
CA GLU A 14 -11.48 -8.37 -1.86
C GLU A 14 -10.86 -9.49 -1.02
N LEU A 15 -10.07 -10.38 -1.63
CA LEU A 15 -9.38 -11.44 -0.91
C LEU A 15 -8.34 -10.93 0.09
N VAL A 16 -7.64 -9.84 -0.21
CA VAL A 16 -6.72 -9.20 0.74
C VAL A 16 -7.48 -8.59 1.92
N LEU A 17 -8.61 -7.90 1.67
CA LEU A 17 -9.46 -7.34 2.71
C LEU A 17 -10.05 -8.42 3.62
N ASP A 18 -10.38 -9.58 3.07
CA ASP A 18 -10.81 -10.78 3.82
C ASP A 18 -9.69 -11.46 4.61
N GLY A 19 -8.43 -10.99 4.50
CA GLY A 19 -7.25 -11.64 5.08
C GLY A 19 -6.82 -12.92 4.38
N LYS A 20 -7.45 -13.28 3.25
CA LYS A 20 -7.12 -14.46 2.41
C LYS A 20 -5.94 -14.18 1.49
N HIS A 21 -4.82 -13.73 2.07
CA HIS A 21 -3.66 -13.25 1.33
C HIS A 21 -3.10 -14.27 0.33
N LYS A 22 -3.06 -15.55 0.69
CA LYS A 22 -2.57 -16.62 -0.19
C LYS A 22 -3.47 -16.80 -1.43
N GLU A 23 -4.78 -16.67 -1.26
CA GLU A 23 -5.76 -16.77 -2.35
C GLU A 23 -5.76 -15.55 -3.26
N ALA A 24 -5.37 -14.37 -2.74
CA ALA A 24 -5.28 -13.14 -3.52
C ALA A 24 -4.15 -13.17 -4.56
N ILE A 25 -3.04 -13.86 -4.29
CA ILE A 25 -1.82 -13.82 -5.12
C ILE A 25 -2.09 -14.20 -6.59
N PRO A 26 -2.77 -15.33 -6.93
CA PRO A 26 -3.04 -15.68 -8.32
C PRO A 26 -3.86 -14.61 -9.08
N ALA A 27 -4.86 -14.01 -8.43
CA ALA A 27 -5.68 -12.96 -9.04
C ALA A 27 -4.85 -11.68 -9.26
N ALA A 28 -4.02 -11.30 -8.29
CA ALA A 28 -3.14 -10.14 -8.41
C ALA A 28 -2.05 -10.33 -9.48
N LEU A 29 -1.46 -11.52 -9.60
CA LEU A 29 -0.51 -11.85 -10.67
C LEU A 29 -1.18 -11.81 -12.06
N ARG A 30 -2.42 -12.28 -12.16
CA ARG A 30 -3.21 -12.17 -13.40
C ARG A 30 -3.46 -10.70 -13.76
N ALA A 31 -3.85 -9.88 -12.78
CA ALA A 31 -4.01 -8.44 -12.98
C ALA A 31 -2.69 -7.79 -13.44
N LEU A 32 -1.56 -8.14 -12.82
CA LEU A 32 -0.25 -7.62 -13.19
C LEU A 32 0.11 -7.96 -14.64
N ARG A 33 -0.08 -9.22 -15.05
CA ARG A 33 0.20 -9.65 -16.43
C ARG A 33 -0.64 -8.86 -17.43
N LEU A 34 -1.96 -8.78 -17.22
CA LEU A 34 -2.86 -8.07 -18.12
C LEU A 34 -2.57 -6.56 -18.17
N SER A 35 -2.25 -5.95 -17.02
CA SER A 35 -1.86 -4.53 -16.95
C SER A 35 -0.52 -4.29 -17.67
N THR A 36 0.44 -5.19 -17.54
CA THR A 36 1.73 -5.11 -18.25
C THR A 36 1.53 -5.18 -19.76
N GLU A 37 0.69 -6.09 -20.23
CA GLU A 37 0.32 -6.22 -21.65
C GLU A 37 -0.40 -4.96 -22.19
N ALA A 38 -1.24 -4.33 -21.37
CA ALA A 38 -2.05 -3.19 -21.78
C ALA A 38 -1.30 -1.84 -21.73
N TYR A 39 -0.43 -1.65 -20.73
CA TYR A 39 0.17 -0.35 -20.43
C TYR A 39 1.71 -0.31 -20.55
N GLY A 40 2.36 -1.47 -20.67
CA GLY A 40 3.82 -1.60 -20.68
C GLY A 40 4.43 -1.74 -19.29
N SER A 41 5.65 -2.29 -19.18
CA SER A 41 6.25 -2.72 -17.91
C SER A 41 6.58 -1.62 -16.90
N ASN A 42 6.75 -0.37 -17.37
CA ASN A 42 7.18 0.77 -16.53
C ASN A 42 6.06 1.79 -16.32
N SER A 43 4.81 1.43 -16.65
CA SER A 43 3.68 2.35 -16.57
C SER A 43 3.23 2.54 -15.11
N VAL A 44 2.89 3.78 -14.74
CA VAL A 44 2.35 4.12 -13.42
C VAL A 44 1.05 3.38 -13.09
N GLN A 45 0.31 2.94 -14.11
CA GLN A 45 -0.90 2.13 -13.98
C GLN A 45 -0.63 0.75 -13.36
N LEU A 46 0.62 0.28 -13.29
CA LEU A 46 0.99 -0.97 -12.61
C LEU A 46 1.21 -0.80 -11.11
N VAL A 47 1.40 0.42 -10.61
CA VAL A 47 1.70 0.66 -9.19
C VAL A 47 0.63 0.02 -8.28
N PRO A 48 -0.68 0.22 -8.48
CA PRO A 48 -1.69 -0.36 -7.59
C PRO A 48 -1.62 -1.89 -7.47
N VAL A 49 -1.29 -2.61 -8.55
CA VAL A 49 -1.21 -4.08 -8.50
C VAL A 49 0.09 -4.57 -7.87
N TYR A 50 1.20 -3.84 -8.03
CA TYR A 50 2.42 -4.13 -7.28
C TYR A 50 2.24 -3.93 -5.77
N LEU A 51 1.55 -2.86 -5.35
CA LEU A 51 1.24 -2.64 -3.95
C LEU A 51 0.36 -3.75 -3.37
N LEU A 52 -0.66 -4.20 -4.12
CA LEU A 52 -1.53 -5.29 -3.71
C LEU A 52 -0.79 -6.63 -3.58
N LEU A 53 0.11 -6.93 -4.51
CA LEU A 53 0.99 -8.11 -4.43
C LEU A 53 1.94 -8.03 -3.24
N ALA A 54 2.47 -6.84 -2.93
CA ALA A 54 3.31 -6.64 -1.76
C ALA A 54 2.55 -6.86 -0.45
N GLU A 55 1.32 -6.37 -0.35
CA GLU A 55 0.46 -6.56 0.81
C GLU A 55 0.12 -8.04 1.01
N ALA A 56 -0.34 -8.73 -0.05
CA ALA A 56 -0.63 -10.16 0.00
C ALA A 56 0.62 -10.98 0.37
N SER A 57 1.77 -10.67 -0.23
CA SER A 57 3.05 -11.35 0.07
C SER A 57 3.49 -11.10 1.51
N THR A 58 3.26 -9.91 2.05
CA THR A 58 3.54 -9.59 3.47
C THR A 58 2.62 -10.39 4.39
N GLY A 59 1.32 -10.46 4.06
CA GLY A 59 0.33 -11.19 4.85
C GLY A 59 0.56 -12.70 4.94
N VAL A 60 1.19 -13.30 3.93
CA VAL A 60 1.65 -14.71 3.98
C VAL A 60 3.05 -14.89 4.57
N GLY A 61 3.72 -13.81 4.97
CA GLY A 61 5.08 -13.82 5.53
C GLY A 61 6.21 -13.95 4.50
N HIS A 62 5.93 -13.85 3.20
CA HIS A 62 6.91 -13.89 2.12
C HIS A 62 7.59 -12.52 1.93
N LEU A 63 8.29 -12.05 2.95
CA LEU A 63 8.90 -10.72 2.98
C LEU A 63 9.89 -10.43 1.82
N PRO A 64 10.72 -11.38 1.33
CA PRO A 64 11.58 -11.10 0.18
C PRO A 64 10.81 -10.82 -1.10
N GLU A 65 9.66 -11.46 -1.31
CA GLU A 65 8.82 -11.27 -2.47
C GLU A 65 8.04 -9.95 -2.37
N ALA A 66 7.49 -9.64 -1.20
CA ALA A 66 6.88 -8.34 -0.91
C ALA A 66 7.85 -7.18 -1.18
N SER A 67 9.11 -7.30 -0.73
CA SER A 67 10.14 -6.30 -0.96
C SER A 67 10.40 -6.07 -2.45
N LYS A 68 10.42 -7.12 -3.28
CA LYS A 68 10.63 -6.98 -4.73
C LYS A 68 9.50 -6.18 -5.37
N TYR A 69 8.25 -6.45 -5.01
CA TYR A 69 7.10 -5.71 -5.55
C TYR A 69 7.09 -4.25 -5.10
N LEU A 70 7.45 -3.96 -3.85
CA LEU A 70 7.59 -2.58 -3.37
C LEU A 70 8.70 -1.83 -4.11
N CYS A 71 9.86 -2.46 -4.34
CA CYS A 71 10.93 -1.84 -5.12
C CYS A 71 10.50 -1.54 -6.56
N GLN A 72 9.70 -2.40 -7.20
CA GLN A 72 9.15 -2.11 -8.53
C GLN A 72 8.18 -0.93 -8.51
N ALA A 73 7.26 -0.89 -7.53
CA ALA A 73 6.33 0.21 -7.37
C ALA A 73 7.07 1.55 -7.12
N GLU A 74 8.06 1.54 -6.22
CA GLU A 74 8.87 2.70 -5.89
C GLU A 74 9.68 3.19 -7.10
N TRP A 75 10.32 2.27 -7.83
CA TRP A 75 11.04 2.61 -9.06
C TRP A 75 10.14 3.30 -10.09
N ILE A 76 8.94 2.77 -10.32
CA ILE A 76 7.98 3.37 -11.27
C ILE A 76 7.56 4.77 -10.81
N VAL A 77 7.27 4.95 -9.52
CA VAL A 77 6.89 6.27 -8.98
C VAL A 77 8.03 7.28 -9.13
N LEU A 78 9.27 6.90 -8.78
CA LEU A 78 10.45 7.77 -8.93
C LEU A 78 10.79 8.07 -10.40
N SER A 79 10.49 7.14 -11.29
CA SER A 79 10.75 7.28 -12.73
C SER A 79 9.63 7.99 -13.49
N THR A 80 8.52 8.32 -12.83
CA THR A 80 7.37 9.00 -13.45
C THR A 80 7.39 10.49 -13.08
N PRO A 81 7.71 11.40 -14.02
CA PRO A 81 7.58 12.83 -13.80
C PRO A 81 6.16 13.20 -13.38
N ASP A 82 6.02 14.10 -12.42
CA ASP A 82 4.73 14.58 -11.92
C ASP A 82 3.77 13.45 -11.49
N CYS A 83 4.33 12.35 -10.94
CA CYS A 83 3.53 11.24 -10.43
C CYS A 83 2.47 11.75 -9.46
N SER A 84 1.21 11.37 -9.67
CA SER A 84 0.11 11.94 -8.87
C SER A 84 0.26 11.62 -7.37
N VAL A 85 -0.14 12.58 -6.53
CA VAL A 85 -0.18 12.40 -5.06
C VAL A 85 -1.00 11.16 -4.67
N ALA A 86 -2.06 10.86 -5.42
CA ALA A 86 -2.92 9.68 -5.23
C ALA A 86 -2.19 8.33 -5.33
N VAL A 87 -1.08 8.27 -6.08
CA VAL A 87 -0.22 7.09 -6.19
C VAL A 87 0.88 7.14 -5.13
N GLN A 88 1.49 8.30 -4.92
CA GLN A 88 2.59 8.47 -3.96
C GLN A 88 2.19 8.12 -2.52
N TYR A 89 1.03 8.59 -2.04
CA TYR A 89 0.63 8.31 -0.64
C TYR A 89 0.41 6.80 -0.42
N LYS A 90 -0.17 6.09 -1.41
CA LYS A 90 -0.40 4.64 -1.34
C LYS A 90 0.91 3.85 -1.30
N LEU A 91 1.92 4.29 -2.05
CA LEU A 91 3.25 3.71 -1.98
C LEU A 91 3.84 3.88 -0.58
N HIS A 92 3.80 5.10 -0.03
CA HIS A 92 4.28 5.36 1.33
C HIS A 92 3.53 4.53 2.38
N ARG A 93 2.20 4.41 2.27
CA ARG A 93 1.42 3.52 3.14
C ARG A 93 1.95 2.09 3.11
N SER A 94 2.13 1.54 1.91
CA SER A 94 2.55 0.15 1.73
C SER A 94 3.98 -0.10 2.24
N LEU A 95 4.90 0.85 2.02
CA LEU A 95 6.26 0.80 2.58
C LEU A 95 6.24 0.87 4.12
N GLY A 96 5.39 1.72 4.69
CA GLY A 96 5.22 1.84 6.13
C GLY A 96 4.71 0.55 6.77
N LEU A 97 3.68 -0.05 6.18
CA LEU A 97 3.13 -1.34 6.60
C LEU A 97 4.16 -2.47 6.51
N PHE A 98 4.92 -2.53 5.41
CA PHE A 98 5.99 -3.51 5.25
C PHE A 98 7.10 -3.36 6.30
N CYS A 99 7.54 -2.13 6.58
CA CYS A 99 8.49 -1.85 7.65
C CYS A 99 7.95 -2.27 9.03
N ALA A 100 6.67 -1.99 9.31
CA ALA A 100 6.03 -2.42 10.55
C ALA A 100 5.95 -3.94 10.66
N ALA A 101 5.66 -4.66 9.57
CA ALA A 101 5.66 -6.12 9.53
C ALA A 101 7.05 -6.71 9.84
N LYS A 102 8.11 -6.04 9.39
CA LYS A 102 9.52 -6.36 9.74
C LYS A 102 9.93 -5.96 11.16
N GLY A 103 9.07 -5.27 11.91
CA GLY A 103 9.41 -4.71 13.22
C GLY A 103 10.27 -3.45 13.17
N ASN A 104 10.54 -2.89 11.99
CA ASN A 104 11.26 -1.63 11.86
C ASN A 104 10.29 -0.45 12.01
N PHE A 105 9.94 -0.15 13.26
CA PHE A 105 8.93 0.85 13.56
C PHE A 105 9.37 2.29 13.24
N GLU A 106 10.65 2.60 13.30
CA GLU A 106 11.15 3.94 12.95
C GLU A 106 10.87 4.24 11.47
N GLN A 107 11.28 3.34 10.56
CA GLN A 107 11.01 3.49 9.14
C GLN A 107 9.51 3.40 8.82
N ALA A 108 8.76 2.57 9.57
CA ALA A 108 7.32 2.51 9.42
C ALA A 108 6.68 3.89 9.68
N LEU A 109 7.03 4.55 10.78
CA LEU A 109 6.51 5.87 11.13
C LEU A 109 6.93 6.94 10.13
N TYR A 110 8.16 6.89 9.62
CA TYR A 110 8.62 7.80 8.56
C TYR A 110 7.73 7.72 7.31
N HIS A 111 7.49 6.50 6.80
CA HIS A 111 6.67 6.33 5.62
C HIS A 111 5.19 6.67 5.89
N LEU A 112 4.64 6.29 7.05
CA LEU A 112 3.25 6.60 7.40
C LEU A 112 3.02 8.11 7.62
N ALA A 113 4.02 8.85 8.12
CA ALA A 113 3.93 10.30 8.19
C ALA A 113 3.87 10.95 6.79
N ASN A 114 4.63 10.42 5.82
CA ASN A 114 4.56 10.88 4.43
C ASN A 114 3.22 10.53 3.76
N ASP A 115 2.67 9.34 4.04
CA ASP A 115 1.31 8.95 3.64
C ASP A 115 0.28 9.97 4.13
N ILE A 116 0.24 10.23 5.44
CA ILE A 116 -0.69 11.20 6.06
C ILE A 116 -0.51 12.60 5.47
N TYR A 117 0.73 13.07 5.32
CA TYR A 117 1.01 14.39 4.76
C TYR A 117 0.50 14.53 3.32
N LEU A 118 0.82 13.57 2.46
CA LEU A 118 0.42 13.56 1.05
C LEU A 118 -1.11 13.44 0.91
N ALA A 119 -1.73 12.51 1.64
CA ALA A 119 -3.17 12.31 1.61
C ALA A 119 -3.92 13.55 2.12
N SER A 120 -3.51 14.11 3.26
CA SER A 120 -4.16 15.29 3.83
C SER A 120 -4.00 16.53 2.96
N SER A 121 -2.84 16.71 2.30
CA SER A 121 -2.62 17.80 1.37
C SER A 121 -3.51 17.71 0.12
N ALA A 122 -3.87 16.51 -0.33
CA ALA A 122 -4.67 16.30 -1.54
C ALA A 122 -6.18 16.19 -1.28
N PHE A 123 -6.58 15.57 -0.17
CA PHE A 123 -7.98 15.20 0.11
C PHE A 123 -8.53 15.84 1.38
N GLY A 124 -7.68 16.47 2.19
CA GLY A 124 -8.05 17.07 3.46
C GLY A 124 -7.86 16.13 4.66
N LEU A 125 -7.77 16.72 5.85
CA LEU A 125 -7.46 16.01 7.10
C LEU A 125 -8.52 14.96 7.51
N LYS A 126 -9.80 15.20 7.16
CA LYS A 126 -10.93 14.34 7.53
C LYS A 126 -11.39 13.39 6.41
N SER A 127 -10.56 13.21 5.38
CA SER A 127 -10.86 12.30 4.28
C SER A 127 -10.60 10.85 4.66
N ILE A 128 -11.26 9.93 3.96
CA ILE A 128 -11.05 8.49 4.11
C ILE A 128 -9.60 8.12 3.73
N GLU A 129 -9.04 8.83 2.75
CA GLU A 129 -7.65 8.67 2.34
C GLU A 129 -6.69 8.98 3.49
N THR A 130 -6.89 10.08 4.21
CA THR A 130 -6.03 10.46 5.35
C THR A 130 -6.24 9.55 6.55
N SER A 131 -7.48 9.17 6.86
CA SER A 131 -7.79 8.36 8.06
C SER A 131 -7.08 7.00 8.07
N GLY A 132 -6.91 6.37 6.89
CA GLY A 132 -6.15 5.13 6.77
C GLY A 132 -4.69 5.28 7.25
N GLY A 133 -4.06 6.43 6.99
CA GLY A 133 -2.70 6.71 7.47
C GLY A 133 -2.64 6.83 8.99
N TYR A 134 -3.59 7.56 9.60
CA TYR A 134 -3.71 7.66 11.06
C TYR A 134 -3.92 6.30 11.71
N PHE A 135 -4.84 5.49 11.18
CA PHE A 135 -5.10 4.14 11.68
C PHE A 135 -3.83 3.26 11.69
N HIS A 136 -3.07 3.27 10.61
CA HIS A 136 -1.84 2.47 10.55
C HIS A 136 -0.72 3.03 11.45
N MET A 137 -0.59 4.35 11.55
CA MET A 137 0.40 4.97 12.45
C MET A 137 0.07 4.68 13.93
N ALA A 138 -1.21 4.72 14.28
CA ALA A 138 -1.71 4.35 15.60
C ALA A 138 -1.39 2.88 15.94
N ASN A 139 -1.57 1.96 14.99
CA ASN A 139 -1.20 0.55 15.15
C ASN A 139 0.31 0.36 15.42
N VAL A 140 1.17 1.16 14.79
CA VAL A 140 2.62 1.12 15.06
C VAL A 140 2.92 1.59 16.49
N PHE A 141 2.33 2.70 16.94
CA PHE A 141 2.50 3.17 18.32
C PHE A 141 1.91 2.22 19.37
N PHE A 142 0.78 1.59 19.06
CA PHE A 142 0.19 0.54 19.89
C PHE A 142 1.17 -0.63 20.08
N ARG A 143 1.81 -1.11 19.01
CA ARG A 143 2.84 -2.17 19.08
C ARG A 143 4.10 -1.74 19.84
N GLN A 144 4.36 -0.44 19.96
CA GLN A 144 5.42 0.12 20.81
C GLN A 144 4.98 0.36 22.26
N ASN A 145 3.75 0.02 22.64
CA ASN A 145 3.14 0.31 23.94
C ASN A 145 3.06 1.81 24.29
N LYS A 146 3.01 2.69 23.27
CA LYS A 146 2.85 4.14 23.42
C LYS A 146 1.36 4.52 23.31
N MET A 147 0.58 4.08 24.30
CA MET A 147 -0.88 4.11 24.26
C MET A 147 -1.48 5.51 24.12
N ASP A 148 -0.90 6.53 24.76
CA ASP A 148 -1.42 7.91 24.70
C ASP A 148 -1.40 8.46 23.26
N VAL A 149 -0.30 8.18 22.54
CA VAL A 149 -0.13 8.60 21.15
C VAL A 149 -1.04 7.78 20.23
N ALA A 150 -1.10 6.46 20.44
CA ALA A 150 -1.97 5.59 19.65
C ALA A 150 -3.44 6.01 19.76
N ASN A 151 -3.94 6.25 20.98
CA ASN A 151 -5.32 6.68 21.23
C ASN A 151 -5.63 8.05 20.59
N SER A 152 -4.69 8.98 20.65
CA SER A 152 -4.85 10.29 20.01
C SER A 152 -5.00 10.17 18.49
N LEU A 153 -4.24 9.27 17.85
CA LEU A 153 -4.33 9.03 16.42
C LEU A 153 -5.58 8.23 16.03
N TYR A 154 -6.02 7.26 16.85
CA TYR A 154 -7.28 6.54 16.61
C TYR A 154 -8.50 7.45 16.67
N ALA A 155 -8.46 8.55 17.43
CA ALA A 155 -9.55 9.52 17.49
C ALA A 155 -9.73 10.34 16.19
N GLU A 156 -8.76 10.30 15.27
CA GLU A 156 -8.79 10.96 13.96
C GLU A 156 -9.30 10.04 12.83
N VAL A 157 -9.67 8.78 13.15
CA VAL A 157 -10.17 7.77 12.20
C VAL A 157 -11.69 7.71 12.20
#